data_AF-A0A1R3V642-F1
#
_entry.id   AF-A0A1R3V642-F1
#
_cell.length_a   1.000
_cell.length_b   1.000
_cell.length_c   1.000
_cell.angle_alpha   90.00
_cell.angle_beta   90.00
_cell.angle_gamma   90.00
#
_symmetry.space_group_name_H-M   'P 1'
#
loop_
_entity.id
_entity.type
_entity.pdbx_description
1 polymer ?
#
loop_
_entity_poly.entity_id
_entity_poly.type
_entity_poly.pdbx_seq_one_letter_code
_entity_poly.pdbx_strand_id
1 'polypeptide(L)'
;MLRILIEISEQELDEAFAVSDGIAAVLDRAGMRRAILLHGSDATVWPFVHRAAERHWSTRVGLEDGKALPDGTTASGNAALTAAAVAIFRAGR
;
A
#
# COMPACT_ATOMS: atom_id res chain seq x y z
N MET A 1 1.49 -18.49 -2.35
CA MET A 1 1.96 -17.87 -3.62
C MET A 1 3.02 -16.84 -3.29
N LEU A 2 4.10 -16.78 -4.06
CA LEU A 2 5.16 -15.76 -3.90
C LEU A 2 4.70 -14.41 -4.46
N ARG A 3 4.99 -13.33 -3.73
CA ARG A 3 4.72 -11.93 -4.12
C ARG A 3 5.99 -11.10 -3.98
N ILE A 4 6.08 -10.01 -4.73
CA ILE A 4 7.15 -9.02 -4.59
C ILE A 4 6.64 -7.91 -3.67
N LEU A 5 7.34 -7.68 -2.56
CA LEU A 5 7.09 -6.53 -1.71
C LEU A 5 7.79 -5.30 -2.31
N ILE A 6 7.02 -4.27 -2.60
CA ILE A 6 7.54 -2.92 -2.86
C ILE A 6 7.25 -2.13 -1.60
N GLU A 7 8.30 -1.86 -0.82
CA GLU A 7 8.27 -1.07 0.40
C GLU A 7 8.93 0.28 0.13
N ILE A 8 8.21 1.35 0.48
CA ILE A 8 8.58 2.73 0.19
C ILE A 8 8.77 3.46 1.51
N SER A 9 9.92 4.10 1.67
CA SER A 9 10.31 4.79 2.91
C SER A 9 10.02 6.29 2.84
N GLU A 10 9.95 6.84 1.64
CA GLU A 10 9.69 8.24 1.36
C GLU A 10 8.34 8.66 1.94
N GLN A 11 8.31 9.79 2.65
CA GLN A 11 7.11 10.29 3.34
C GLN A 11 6.41 11.41 2.58
N GLU A 12 7.11 12.10 1.68
CA GLU A 12 6.52 13.04 0.72
C GLU A 12 5.82 12.25 -0.40
N LEU A 13 4.52 12.48 -0.59
CA LEU A 13 3.68 11.60 -1.42
C LEU A 13 4.09 11.55 -2.88
N ASP A 14 4.46 12.70 -3.46
CA ASP A 14 4.89 12.76 -4.86
C ASP A 14 6.18 11.97 -5.08
N GLU A 15 7.12 12.05 -4.13
CA GLU A 15 8.38 11.29 -4.16
C GLU A 15 8.09 9.79 -3.99
N ALA A 16 7.29 9.42 -2.98
CA ALA A 16 6.91 8.04 -2.70
C ALA A 16 6.23 7.37 -3.91
N PHE A 17 5.33 8.08 -4.58
CA PHE A 17 4.67 7.60 -5.79
C PHE A 17 5.64 7.47 -6.97
N ALA A 18 6.56 8.42 -7.15
CA ALA A 18 7.58 8.36 -8.19
C ALA A 18 8.51 7.15 -7.99
N VAL A 19 8.94 6.88 -6.75
CA VAL A 19 9.79 5.72 -6.42
C VAL A 19 9.04 4.41 -6.66
N SER A 20 7.81 4.29 -6.17
CA SER A 20 6.95 3.11 -6.38
C SER A 20 6.75 2.79 -7.86
N ASP A 21 6.47 3.81 -8.67
CA ASP A 21 6.30 3.68 -10.11
C ASP A 21 7.59 3.31 -10.84
N GLY A 22 8.71 3.91 -10.43
CA GLY A 22 10.04 3.57 -10.95
C GLY A 22 10.39 2.11 -10.74
N ILE A 23 10.17 1.58 -9.52
CA ILE A 23 10.40 0.17 -9.20
C ILE A 23 9.49 -0.73 -10.04
N ALA A 24 8.19 -0.42 -10.11
CA ALA A 24 7.24 -1.19 -10.90
C ALA A 24 7.62 -1.23 -12.39
N ALA A 25 8.07 -0.10 -12.96
CA ALA A 25 8.54 -0.03 -14.34
C ALA A 25 9.81 -0.86 -14.59
N VAL A 26 10.74 -0.94 -13.63
CA VAL A 26 11.91 -1.81 -13.72
C VAL A 26 11.50 -3.28 -13.75
N LEU A 27 10.57 -3.69 -12.88
CA LEU A 27 10.07 -5.06 -12.81
C LEU A 27 9.34 -5.47 -14.10
N ASP A 28 8.53 -4.56 -14.65
CA ASP A 28 7.82 -4.78 -15.91
C ASP A 28 8.79 -4.95 -17.08
N ARG A 29 9.80 -4.07 -17.21
CA ARG A 29 10.86 -4.21 -18.23
C ARG A 29 11.66 -5.52 -18.10
N ALA A 30 11.81 -6.04 -16.89
CA ALA A 30 12.45 -7.33 -16.63
C ALA A 30 11.53 -8.55 -16.92
N GLY A 31 10.27 -8.33 -17.32
CA GLY A 31 9.30 -9.39 -17.58
C GLY A 31 8.81 -10.10 -16.31
N MET A 32 8.92 -9.46 -15.14
CA MET A 32 8.59 -10.06 -13.85
C MET A 32 7.08 -10.06 -13.60
N ARG A 33 6.39 -11.17 -13.92
CA ARG A 33 4.92 -11.30 -13.80
C ARG A 33 4.41 -11.79 -12.44
N ARG A 34 5.09 -11.46 -11.33
CA ARG A 34 4.64 -11.83 -9.99
C ARG A 34 3.70 -10.77 -9.43
N ALA A 35 2.74 -11.18 -8.60
CA ALA A 35 1.85 -10.23 -7.93
C ALA A 35 2.65 -9.30 -7.00
N ILE A 36 2.34 -8.01 -7.05
CA ILE A 36 2.94 -6.98 -6.21
C ILE A 36 2.15 -6.84 -4.91
N LEU A 37 2.89 -6.70 -3.80
CA LEU A 37 2.41 -6.26 -2.51
C LEU A 37 3.01 -4.86 -2.26
N LEU A 38 2.16 -3.83 -2.33
CA LEU A 38 2.59 -2.44 -2.12
C LEU A 38 2.44 -2.08 -0.64
N HIS A 39 3.49 -1.49 -0.07
CA HIS A 39 3.58 -1.17 1.35
C HIS A 39 4.13 0.24 1.55
N GLY A 40 3.39 1.03 2.32
CA GLY A 40 3.85 2.29 2.91
C GLY A 40 3.83 2.26 4.42
N SER A 41 4.49 3.24 5.00
CA SER A 41 4.49 3.53 6.44
C SER A 41 4.10 4.98 6.71
N ASP A 42 3.64 5.24 7.94
CA ASP A 42 3.25 6.55 8.46
C ASP A 42 2.35 7.35 7.51
N ALA A 43 2.87 8.45 6.92
CA ALA A 43 2.09 9.34 6.06
C ALA A 43 1.58 8.65 4.79
N THR A 44 2.20 7.54 4.40
CA THR A 44 1.94 6.88 3.11
C THR A 44 1.09 5.62 3.20
N VAL A 45 0.74 5.14 4.41
CA VAL A 45 -0.08 3.92 4.59
C VAL A 45 -1.34 3.96 3.75
N TRP A 46 -2.21 4.94 3.99
CA TRP A 46 -3.52 5.00 3.30
C TRP A 46 -3.42 5.38 1.82
N PRO A 47 -2.59 6.38 1.43
CA PRO A 47 -2.32 6.64 0.01
C PRO A 47 -1.88 5.40 -0.77
N PHE A 48 -1.03 4.53 -0.19
CA PHE A 48 -0.63 3.30 -0.86
C PHE A 48 -1.65 2.16 -0.79
N VAL A 49 -2.52 2.11 0.23
CA VAL A 49 -3.68 1.20 0.22
C VAL A 49 -4.62 1.55 -0.95
N HIS A 50 -4.90 2.84 -1.18
CA HIS A 50 -5.69 3.30 -2.32
C HIS A 50 -5.02 2.98 -3.66
N ARG A 51 -3.73 3.33 -3.81
CA ARG A 51 -2.98 3.03 -5.04
C ARG A 51 -2.91 1.54 -5.35
N ALA A 52 -2.76 0.70 -4.33
CA ALA A 52 -2.79 -0.76 -4.50
C ALA A 52 -4.15 -1.25 -5.00
N ALA A 53 -5.24 -0.72 -4.47
CA ALA A 53 -6.59 -1.06 -4.92
C ALA A 53 -6.81 -0.65 -6.40
N GLU A 54 -6.43 0.58 -6.76
CA GLU A 54 -6.52 1.12 -8.12
C GLU A 54 -5.71 0.31 -9.14
N ARG A 55 -4.53 -0.19 -8.75
CA ARG A 55 -3.66 -1.02 -9.60
C ARG A 55 -3.94 -2.51 -9.54
N HIS A 56 -4.97 -2.93 -8.80
CA HIS A 56 -5.27 -4.34 -8.55
C HIS A 56 -4.08 -5.13 -7.96
N TRP A 57 -3.28 -4.47 -7.12
CA TRP A 57 -2.18 -5.06 -6.36
C TRP A 57 -2.62 -5.45 -4.95
N SER A 58 -1.82 -6.27 -4.26
CA SER A 58 -2.00 -6.50 -2.82
C SER A 58 -1.50 -5.29 -2.01
N THR A 59 -2.00 -5.12 -0.79
CA THR A 59 -1.50 -4.12 0.17
C THR A 59 -1.16 -4.75 1.52
N ARG A 60 -0.37 -4.06 2.34
CA ARG A 60 -0.04 -4.39 3.73
C ARG A 60 -0.47 -3.24 4.64
N VAL A 61 -1.11 -3.58 5.77
CA VAL A 61 -1.44 -2.64 6.86
C VAL A 61 -1.25 -3.32 8.22
N GLY A 62 -0.86 -2.54 9.22
CA GLY A 62 -0.71 -2.97 10.60
C GLY A 62 -0.18 -1.85 11.49
N LEU A 63 -0.24 -2.04 12.81
CA LEU A 63 0.24 -1.08 13.81
C LEU A 63 1.73 -0.77 13.69
N GLU A 64 2.51 -1.68 13.10
CA GLU A 64 3.91 -1.46 12.73
C GLU A 64 4.06 -0.39 11.64
N ASP A 65 3.12 -0.35 10.70
CA ASP A 65 3.16 0.51 9.53
C ASP A 65 2.56 1.89 9.83
N GLY A 66 1.56 1.94 10.72
CA GLY A 66 0.92 3.17 11.16
C GLY A 66 -0.28 2.89 12.07
N LYS A 67 -0.54 3.82 13.00
CA LYS A 67 -1.63 3.68 13.99
C LYS A 67 -2.93 4.41 13.62
N ALA A 68 -2.91 5.28 12.62
CA ALA A 68 -4.06 6.07 12.22
C ALA A 68 -4.98 5.29 11.27
N LEU A 69 -6.29 5.46 11.40
CA LEU A 69 -7.32 5.09 10.42
C LEU A 69 -7.35 6.12 9.28
N PRO A 70 -8.05 5.85 8.16
CA PRO A 70 -8.11 6.78 7.02
C PRO A 70 -8.66 8.17 7.38
N ASP A 71 -9.49 8.24 8.43
CA ASP A 71 -10.06 9.49 8.96
C ASP A 71 -9.12 10.22 9.94
N GLY A 72 -7.92 9.69 10.18
CA GLY A 72 -6.93 10.23 11.11
C GLY A 72 -7.11 9.82 12.58
N THR A 73 -8.19 9.12 12.93
CA THR A 73 -8.38 8.62 14.30
C THR A 73 -7.42 7.46 14.60
N THR A 74 -7.09 7.21 15.86
CA THR A 74 -6.20 6.09 16.22
C THR A 74 -6.97 4.77 16.17
N ALA A 75 -6.44 3.78 15.47
CA ALA A 75 -7.02 2.44 15.38
C ALA A 75 -7.02 1.74 16.75
N SER A 76 -8.10 1.02 17.05
CA SER A 76 -8.19 0.16 18.24
C SER A 76 -7.33 -1.11 18.14
N GLY A 77 -6.78 -1.40 16.96
CA GLY A 77 -5.86 -2.51 16.71
C GLY A 77 -5.79 -2.89 15.23
N ASN A 78 -4.99 -3.92 14.93
CA ASN A 78 -4.78 -4.42 13.55
C ASN A 78 -6.09 -4.83 12.85
N ALA A 79 -7.09 -5.31 13.60
CA ALA A 79 -8.39 -5.67 13.03
C ALA A 79 -9.11 -4.45 12.44
N ALA A 80 -9.05 -3.29 13.10
CA ALA A 80 -9.65 -2.05 12.61
C ALA A 80 -8.94 -1.54 11.35
N LEU A 81 -7.60 -1.56 11.34
CA LEU A 81 -6.79 -1.21 10.16
C LEU A 81 -7.12 -2.11 8.96
N THR A 82 -7.16 -3.42 9.21
CA THR A 82 -7.47 -4.42 8.17
C THR A 82 -8.89 -4.23 7.61
N ALA A 83 -9.87 -3.97 8.48
CA ALA A 83 -11.26 -3.73 8.06
C ALA A 83 -11.38 -2.48 7.17
N ALA A 84 -10.67 -1.39 7.52
CA ALA A 84 -10.62 -0.17 6.71
C ALA A 84 -9.99 -0.42 5.33
N ALA A 85 -8.87 -1.15 5.26
CA ALA A 85 -8.26 -1.52 3.99
C ALA A 85 -9.19 -2.38 3.11
N VAL A 86 -9.91 -3.35 3.72
CA VAL A 86 -10.90 -4.16 3.00
C VAL A 86 -12.05 -3.30 2.46
N ALA A 87 -12.50 -2.28 3.20
CA ALA A 87 -13.54 -1.38 2.74
C ALA A 87 -13.11 -0.60 1.48
N ILE A 88 -11.86 -0.10 1.46
CA ILE A 88 -11.27 0.57 0.29
C ILE A 88 -11.26 -0.36 -0.92
N PHE A 89 -10.77 -1.60 -0.75
CA PHE A 89 -10.72 -2.59 -1.83
C PHE A 89 -12.09 -3.02 -2.35
N ARG A 90 -13.15 -2.92 -1.52
CA ARG A 90 -14.52 -3.22 -1.93
C ARG A 90 -15.19 -2.06 -2.65
N ALA A 91 -14.84 -0.81 -2.33
CA ALA A 91 -15.42 0.38 -2.94
C ALA A 91 -14.94 0.59 -4.39
N GLY A 92 -13.75 0.09 -4.74
CA GLY A 92 -13.20 0.16 -6.10
C GLY A 92 -13.62 -0.98 -7.04
N ARG A 93 -14.55 -1.84 -6.63
CA ARG A 93 -15.12 -2.93 -7.44
C ARG A 93 -16.49 -2.54 -7.97
#